data_AF-A0A3B9ZWA8-F1
#
_entry.id   AF-A0A3B9ZWA8-F1
#
_cell.length_a   1.000
_cell.length_b   1.000
_cell.length_c   1.000
_cell.angle_alpha   90.00
_cell.angle_beta   90.00
_cell.angle_gamma   90.00
#
_symmetry.space_group_name_H-M   'P 1'
#
loop_
_entity.id
_entity.type
_entity.pdbx_description
1 polymer ?
#
loop_
_entity_poly.entity_id
_entity_poly.type
_entity_poly.pdbx_seq_one_letter_code
_entity_poly.pdbx_strand_id
1 'polypeptide(L)'
;MKIFHFIVLISFLGLFSHCDKKEVVQPTQFNFPVNQTIDAGLYAEIKKTCQSHWDMNQMIDTSFRVEKDGLEYVIRCDGYLNGGYYNFEILADENGKWISDSQNFVLTKSYDYESWPGKDGLVKTDIEFPSQLVSKYNLSLEPDYSGDDFTYQIALNSTDTLKTGRIAVNVFSDIAEAQSSLVGYIEGLTTPLPLLSVQHIKAGDVAFGKVSDGILNLAWVRNNVMVVIQAPSGVGQAIDLAIDQKIQSAPEWTEGLSYPSYVGFNQ
;
A
#
# COMPACT_ATOMS: atom_id res chain seq x y z
N MET A 1 64.55 11.75 12.75
CA MET A 1 64.13 13.15 12.58
C MET A 1 64.50 13.63 11.18
N LYS A 2 63.53 13.64 10.27
CA LYS A 2 63.42 14.52 9.10
C LYS A 2 62.09 14.19 8.42
N ILE A 3 61.20 15.15 8.51
CA ILE A 3 59.85 15.20 7.95
C ILE A 3 60.00 15.48 6.45
N PHE A 4 59.30 14.73 5.61
CA PHE A 4 58.98 15.17 4.24
C PHE A 4 57.49 14.93 4.01
N HIS A 5 56.77 16.05 3.89
CA HIS A 5 55.41 16.10 3.41
C HIS A 5 55.40 15.75 1.93
N PHE A 6 54.59 14.77 1.53
CA PHE A 6 54.13 14.64 0.15
C PHE A 6 52.61 14.79 0.14
N ILE A 7 52.18 16.00 -0.17
CA ILE A 7 50.81 16.33 -0.51
C ILE A 7 50.60 15.80 -1.93
N VAL A 8 49.76 14.77 -2.08
CA VAL A 8 49.24 14.37 -3.40
C VAL A 8 47.83 14.93 -3.49
N LEU A 9 47.72 16.05 -4.19
CA LEU A 9 46.46 16.60 -4.70
C LEU A 9 45.96 15.65 -5.80
N ILE A 10 44.83 14.97 -5.58
CA ILE A 10 44.04 14.40 -6.67
C ILE A 10 42.76 15.24 -6.75
N SER A 11 42.84 16.26 -7.60
CA SER A 11 41.68 16.90 -8.20
C SER A 11 41.35 16.13 -9.46
N PHE A 12 40.17 15.53 -9.58
CA PHE A 12 39.51 15.34 -10.88
C PHE A 12 38.03 14.93 -10.73
N LEU A 13 37.18 15.80 -11.29
CA LEU A 13 35.86 15.57 -11.90
C LEU A 13 34.77 14.94 -11.01
N GLY A 14 33.72 15.66 -10.61
CA GLY A 14 32.88 16.43 -11.54
C GLY A 14 31.97 15.49 -12.34
N LEU A 15 31.27 14.59 -11.67
CA LEU A 15 30.17 13.81 -12.25
C LEU A 15 28.85 14.44 -11.81
N PHE A 16 28.34 15.30 -12.69
CA PHE A 16 26.94 15.60 -12.94
C PHE A 16 25.94 15.22 -11.82
N SER A 17 25.65 16.17 -10.93
CA SER A 17 24.28 16.33 -10.45
C SER A 17 23.43 16.74 -11.65
N HIS A 18 22.98 15.76 -12.45
CA HIS A 18 21.79 15.94 -13.26
C HIS A 18 20.64 16.08 -12.25
N CYS A 19 20.36 17.32 -11.86
CA CYS A 19 19.02 17.68 -11.41
C CYS A 19 18.10 17.41 -12.60
N ASP A 20 17.62 16.17 -12.71
CA ASP A 20 16.38 15.92 -13.41
C ASP A 20 15.37 16.82 -12.72
N LYS A 21 14.99 17.89 -13.42
CA LYS A 21 13.76 18.59 -13.13
C LYS A 21 12.69 17.51 -13.25
N LYS A 22 12.31 16.91 -12.12
CA LYS A 22 11.07 16.14 -12.03
C LYS A 22 10.03 17.01 -12.69
N GLU A 23 9.49 16.56 -13.81
CA GLU A 23 8.31 17.19 -14.38
C GLU A 23 7.33 17.30 -13.22
N VAL A 24 6.95 18.52 -12.88
CA VAL A 24 5.83 18.76 -11.99
C VAL A 24 4.64 18.29 -12.80
N VAL A 25 4.32 17.00 -12.68
CA VAL A 25 3.06 16.44 -13.16
C VAL A 25 2.01 17.28 -12.45
N GLN A 26 1.38 18.17 -13.20
CA GLN A 26 0.26 18.93 -12.69
C GLN A 26 -0.75 17.90 -12.18
N PRO A 27 -1.11 17.94 -10.89
CA PRO A 27 -2.03 16.98 -10.35
C PRO A 27 -3.29 16.96 -11.21
N THR A 28 -3.71 15.78 -11.64
CA THR A 28 -4.91 15.62 -12.44
C THR A 28 -6.08 16.11 -11.60
N GLN A 29 -6.59 17.28 -11.97
CA GLN A 29 -7.75 17.92 -11.32
C GLN A 29 -8.91 16.92 -11.29
N PHE A 30 -9.62 16.87 -10.16
CA PHE A 30 -10.80 16.01 -9.99
C PHE A 30 -11.70 16.09 -11.22
N ASN A 31 -11.93 14.95 -11.87
CA ASN A 31 -12.83 14.84 -13.01
C ASN A 31 -14.07 14.05 -12.64
N PHE A 32 -15.23 14.71 -12.66
CA PHE A 32 -16.51 14.04 -12.52
C PHE A 32 -16.72 13.11 -13.72
N PRO A 33 -16.85 11.78 -13.50
CA PRO A 33 -17.09 10.84 -14.59
C PRO A 33 -18.46 11.09 -15.21
N VAL A 34 -18.60 10.85 -16.51
CA VAL A 34 -19.93 10.88 -17.14
C VAL A 34 -20.74 9.71 -16.60
N ASN A 35 -21.82 9.98 -15.87
CA ASN A 35 -22.74 8.94 -15.41
C ASN A 35 -23.98 8.90 -16.31
N GLN A 36 -24.18 7.79 -17.02
CA GLN A 36 -25.32 7.59 -17.92
C GLN A 36 -26.57 7.03 -17.23
N THR A 37 -26.45 6.65 -15.95
CA THR A 37 -27.49 5.96 -15.17
C THR A 37 -28.38 6.93 -14.40
N ILE A 38 -27.94 8.18 -14.26
CA ILE A 38 -28.62 9.23 -13.49
C ILE A 38 -29.05 10.31 -14.47
N ASP A 39 -30.22 10.90 -14.23
CA ASP A 39 -30.68 12.06 -15.00
C ASP A 39 -29.59 13.16 -15.02
N ALA A 40 -29.38 13.77 -16.18
CA ALA A 40 -28.29 14.72 -16.37
C ALA A 40 -28.45 16.00 -15.52
N GLY A 41 -29.70 16.43 -15.28
CA GLY A 41 -30.00 17.57 -14.41
C GLY A 41 -29.73 17.23 -12.94
N LEU A 42 -30.16 16.04 -12.51
CA LEU A 42 -29.90 15.51 -11.18
C LEU A 42 -28.39 15.35 -10.92
N TYR A 43 -27.66 14.75 -11.87
CA TYR A 43 -26.20 14.61 -11.80
C TYR A 43 -25.49 15.97 -11.72
N ALA A 44 -25.99 16.98 -12.45
CA ALA A 44 -25.45 18.33 -12.40
C ALA A 44 -25.65 18.99 -11.02
N GLU A 45 -26.80 18.79 -10.36
CA GLU A 45 -27.01 19.32 -9.00
C GLU A 45 -26.20 18.58 -7.94
N ILE A 46 -26.04 17.26 -8.05
CA ILE A 46 -25.10 16.50 -7.20
C ILE A 46 -23.68 17.06 -7.36
N LYS A 47 -23.22 17.25 -8.60
CA LYS A 47 -21.89 17.81 -8.90
C LYS A 47 -21.72 19.20 -8.30
N LYS A 48 -22.68 20.10 -8.54
CA LYS A 48 -22.67 21.47 -8.03
C LYS A 48 -22.63 21.52 -6.50
N THR A 49 -23.38 20.63 -5.85
CA THR A 49 -23.42 20.54 -4.39
C THR A 49 -22.11 20.01 -3.81
N CYS A 50 -21.44 19.05 -4.46
CA CYS A 50 -20.10 18.62 -4.06
C CYS A 50 -19.08 19.75 -4.21
N GLN A 51 -19.13 20.49 -5.32
CA GLN A 51 -18.22 21.61 -5.61
C GLN A 51 -18.40 22.80 -4.67
N SER A 52 -19.58 23.00 -4.06
CA SER A 52 -19.80 24.08 -3.10
C SER A 52 -19.28 23.78 -1.71
N HIS A 53 -19.13 22.50 -1.36
CA HIS A 53 -18.70 22.07 -0.03
C HIS A 53 -17.21 21.71 0.00
N TRP A 54 -16.62 21.30 -1.13
CA TRP A 54 -15.23 20.88 -1.19
C TRP A 54 -14.43 21.61 -2.26
N ASP A 55 -13.18 21.93 -1.93
CA ASP A 55 -12.23 22.46 -2.90
C ASP A 55 -11.66 21.33 -3.76
N MET A 56 -12.49 20.86 -4.71
CA MET A 56 -12.19 19.77 -5.63
C MET A 56 -10.96 20.04 -6.50
N ASN A 57 -10.52 21.30 -6.60
CA ASN A 57 -9.33 21.68 -7.37
C ASN A 57 -8.03 21.33 -6.65
N GLN A 58 -8.09 21.10 -5.34
CA GLN A 58 -6.94 20.67 -4.54
C GLN A 58 -6.90 19.15 -4.35
N MET A 59 -7.96 18.44 -4.75
CA MET A 59 -8.05 16.98 -4.62
C MET A 59 -7.41 16.27 -5.80
N ILE A 60 -6.61 15.24 -5.50
CA ILE A 60 -5.87 14.45 -6.49
C ILE A 60 -6.20 12.96 -6.35
N ASP A 61 -6.03 12.20 -7.43
CA ASP A 61 -6.29 10.76 -7.50
C ASP A 61 -7.69 10.38 -6.96
N THR A 62 -8.69 10.95 -7.61
CA THR A 62 -10.05 10.99 -7.08
C THR A 62 -10.96 9.96 -7.71
N SER A 63 -11.80 9.34 -6.89
CA SER A 63 -12.87 8.44 -7.32
C SER A 63 -14.23 9.09 -7.02
N PHE A 64 -15.19 8.93 -7.93
CA PHE A 64 -16.55 9.43 -7.76
C PHE A 64 -17.55 8.36 -8.18
N ARG A 65 -18.43 7.98 -7.26
CA ARG A 65 -19.49 7.00 -7.51
C ARG A 65 -20.80 7.52 -6.96
N VAL A 66 -21.88 7.18 -7.65
CA VAL A 66 -23.24 7.48 -7.19
C VAL A 66 -24.05 6.21 -7.30
N GLU A 67 -24.62 5.79 -6.18
CA GLU A 67 -25.45 4.61 -6.04
C GLU A 67 -26.84 5.06 -5.58
N LYS A 68 -27.90 4.45 -6.11
CA LYS A 68 -29.27 4.72 -5.65
C LYS A 68 -29.64 3.73 -4.55
N ASP A 69 -30.06 4.22 -3.40
CA ASP A 69 -30.57 3.43 -2.28
C ASP A 69 -32.00 3.88 -1.94
N GLY A 70 -33.00 3.13 -2.43
CA GLY A 70 -34.41 3.49 -2.26
C GLY A 70 -34.76 4.85 -2.90
N LEU A 71 -35.11 5.82 -2.04
CA LEU A 71 -35.45 7.20 -2.43
C LEU A 71 -34.24 8.15 -2.27
N GLU A 72 -33.06 7.63 -2.00
CA GLU A 72 -31.85 8.39 -1.74
C GLU A 72 -30.75 8.00 -2.74
N TYR A 73 -29.76 8.88 -2.86
CA TYR A 73 -28.51 8.62 -3.55
C TYR A 73 -27.36 8.68 -2.55
N VAL A 74 -26.55 7.63 -2.55
CA VAL A 74 -25.28 7.56 -1.85
C VAL A 74 -24.18 7.96 -2.83
N ILE A 75 -23.56 9.09 -2.59
CA ILE A 75 -22.48 9.65 -3.41
C ILE A 75 -21.19 9.41 -2.63
N ARG A 76 -20.28 8.62 -3.20
CA ARG A 76 -18.97 8.34 -2.62
C ARG A 76 -17.89 9.05 -3.41
N CYS A 77 -17.10 9.83 -2.68
CA CYS A 77 -15.99 10.56 -3.24
C CYS A 77 -14.74 10.20 -2.45
N ASP A 78 -13.77 9.64 -3.14
CA ASP A 78 -12.46 9.37 -2.59
C ASP A 78 -11.46 10.36 -3.20
N GLY A 79 -10.47 10.78 -2.44
CA GLY A 79 -9.33 11.49 -3.01
C GLY A 79 -8.37 12.02 -1.96
N TYR A 80 -7.27 12.58 -2.43
CA TYR A 80 -6.21 13.07 -1.56
C TYR A 80 -6.21 14.58 -1.48
N LEU A 81 -6.10 15.12 -0.26
CA LEU A 81 -5.99 16.55 0.01
C LEU A 81 -4.93 16.77 1.08
N ASN A 82 -3.97 17.69 0.90
CA ASN A 82 -2.94 17.99 1.90
C ASN A 82 -2.14 16.77 2.44
N GLY A 83 -2.00 15.70 1.66
CA GLY A 83 -1.39 14.46 2.14
C GLY A 83 -2.27 13.72 3.15
N GLY A 84 -3.58 13.77 2.98
CA GLY A 84 -4.56 12.93 3.64
C GLY A 84 -5.35 12.19 2.59
N TYR A 85 -5.67 10.91 2.80
CA TYR A 85 -6.75 10.27 2.04
C TYR A 85 -8.06 10.64 2.70
N TYR A 86 -9.04 11.02 1.90
CA TYR A 86 -10.37 11.33 2.35
C TYR A 86 -11.34 10.43 1.63
N ASN A 87 -12.19 9.78 2.40
CA ASN A 87 -13.42 9.19 1.91
C ASN A 87 -14.56 10.07 2.41
N PHE A 88 -15.36 10.53 1.46
CA PHE A 88 -16.56 11.28 1.75
C PHE A 88 -17.76 10.51 1.24
N GLU A 89 -18.77 10.37 2.09
CA GLU A 89 -20.07 9.82 1.71
C GLU A 89 -21.12 10.91 1.89
N ILE A 90 -21.81 11.26 0.81
CA ILE A 90 -22.91 12.22 0.82
C ILE A 90 -24.19 11.47 0.53
N LEU A 91 -25.22 11.72 1.33
CA LEU A 91 -26.59 11.31 1.07
C LEU A 91 -27.34 12.47 0.44
N ALA A 92 -28.00 12.19 -0.69
CA ALA A 92 -28.90 13.11 -1.35
C ALA A 92 -30.29 12.48 -1.53
N ASP A 93 -31.34 13.30 -1.53
CA ASP A 93 -32.70 12.81 -1.82
C ASP A 93 -32.89 12.49 -3.31
N GLU A 94 -34.07 11.99 -3.69
CA GLU A 94 -34.41 11.64 -5.07
C GLU A 94 -34.29 12.80 -6.07
N ASN A 95 -34.22 14.05 -5.58
CA ASN A 95 -34.06 15.27 -6.36
C ASN A 95 -32.62 15.80 -6.34
N GLY A 96 -31.68 15.10 -5.69
CA GLY A 96 -30.26 15.45 -5.62
C GLY A 96 -29.93 16.49 -4.56
N LYS A 97 -30.88 16.76 -3.66
CA LYS A 97 -30.66 17.70 -2.56
C LYS A 97 -29.91 16.99 -1.43
N TRP A 98 -28.87 17.65 -0.91
CA TRP A 98 -28.11 17.17 0.24
C TRP A 98 -29.01 16.89 1.45
N ILE A 99 -28.93 15.67 1.97
CA ILE A 99 -29.55 15.25 3.23
C ILE A 99 -28.49 15.34 4.34
N SER A 100 -27.37 14.65 4.15
CA SER A 100 -26.27 14.59 5.12
C SER A 100 -24.97 14.13 4.46
N ASP A 101 -23.87 14.30 5.17
CA ASP A 101 -22.57 13.81 4.77
C ASP A 101 -21.77 13.24 5.94
N SER A 102 -20.83 12.37 5.60
CA SER A 102 -19.77 11.95 6.49
C SER A 102 -18.42 12.10 5.80
N GLN A 103 -17.44 12.60 6.55
CA GLN A 103 -16.06 12.71 6.12
C GLN A 103 -15.21 11.80 7.00
N ASN A 104 -14.61 10.79 6.37
CA ASN A 104 -13.61 9.94 6.99
C ASN A 104 -12.23 10.42 6.54
N PHE A 105 -11.50 11.02 7.47
CA PHE A 105 -10.11 11.43 7.27
C PHE A 105 -9.16 10.29 7.60
N VAL A 106 -8.32 9.92 6.64
CA VAL A 106 -7.23 8.96 6.80
C VAL A 106 -5.92 9.74 6.63
N LEU A 107 -5.30 10.12 7.75
CA LEU A 107 -4.03 10.84 7.81
C LEU A 107 -2.94 10.13 6.99
N THR A 108 -2.35 10.83 6.02
CA THR A 108 -1.13 10.41 5.30
C THR A 108 0.01 11.41 5.54
N LYS A 109 0.36 11.71 6.81
CA LYS A 109 1.67 12.40 7.08
C LYS A 109 2.20 12.41 8.51
N SER A 110 1.56 11.72 9.43
CA SER A 110 2.15 11.38 10.72
C SER A 110 1.75 9.94 10.96
N TYR A 111 2.51 9.00 10.39
CA TYR A 111 2.51 7.66 10.96
C TYR A 111 3.05 7.85 12.36
N ASP A 112 2.14 7.92 13.34
CA ASP A 112 2.50 7.93 14.75
C ASP A 112 3.04 6.55 15.07
N TYR A 113 4.25 6.29 14.57
CA TYR A 113 4.94 5.03 14.64
C TYR A 113 5.03 4.55 16.10
N GLU A 114 5.17 5.51 17.01
CA GLU A 114 5.18 5.24 18.44
C GLU A 114 3.87 4.65 18.97
N SER A 115 2.74 4.85 18.28
CA SER A 115 1.46 4.21 18.62
C SER A 115 1.14 2.98 17.79
N TRP A 116 2.01 2.56 16.87
CA TRP A 116 1.79 1.35 16.11
C TRP A 116 1.81 0.10 17.02
N PRO A 117 0.80 -0.77 16.92
CA PRO A 117 0.80 -2.04 17.64
C PRO A 117 1.95 -2.94 17.17
N GLY A 118 2.29 -3.92 18.00
CA GLY A 118 3.30 -4.94 17.66
C GLY A 118 4.76 -4.49 17.77
N LYS A 119 5.04 -3.20 18.03
CA LYS A 119 6.40 -2.65 18.15
C LYS A 119 7.26 -3.31 19.24
N ASP A 120 6.63 -3.74 20.33
CA ASP A 120 7.25 -4.45 21.45
C ASP A 120 7.11 -5.98 21.33
N GLY A 121 6.76 -6.47 20.12
CA GLY A 121 6.64 -7.88 19.84
C GLY A 121 7.97 -8.63 19.86
N LEU A 122 7.91 -9.93 19.61
CA LEU A 122 9.10 -10.79 19.55
C LEU A 122 9.55 -10.96 18.09
N VAL A 123 10.86 -10.91 17.85
CA VAL A 123 11.43 -11.21 16.53
C VAL A 123 11.18 -12.68 16.20
N LYS A 124 10.80 -12.97 14.96
CA LYS A 124 10.54 -14.31 14.43
C LYS A 124 11.70 -14.76 13.54
N THR A 125 11.99 -16.06 13.56
CA THR A 125 13.01 -16.69 12.69
C THR A 125 12.42 -17.94 12.04
N ASP A 126 13.16 -18.52 11.09
CA ASP A 126 12.82 -19.76 10.40
C ASP A 126 11.40 -19.76 9.83
N ILE A 127 11.01 -18.61 9.24
CA ILE A 127 9.67 -18.45 8.70
C ILE A 127 9.60 -19.26 7.40
N GLU A 128 8.50 -19.95 7.16
CA GLU A 128 8.31 -20.74 5.94
C GLU A 128 7.27 -20.08 5.04
N PHE A 129 7.58 -19.92 3.75
CA PHE A 129 6.54 -19.57 2.80
C PHE A 129 5.57 -20.76 2.63
N PRO A 130 4.24 -20.54 2.60
CA PRO A 130 3.30 -21.65 2.48
C PRO A 130 3.34 -22.26 1.06
N SER A 131 4.11 -23.32 0.85
CA SER A 131 4.33 -23.94 -0.48
C SER A 131 3.09 -24.39 -1.20
N GLN A 132 2.03 -24.74 -0.47
CA GLN A 132 0.75 -25.08 -1.06
C GLN A 132 0.16 -23.94 -1.91
N LEU A 133 0.56 -22.68 -1.65
CA LEU A 133 0.13 -21.53 -2.44
C LEU A 133 0.83 -21.47 -3.79
N VAL A 134 2.08 -21.92 -3.86
CA VAL A 134 2.92 -21.85 -5.07
C VAL A 134 2.26 -22.62 -6.19
N SER A 135 1.90 -23.89 -5.94
CA SER A 135 1.20 -24.72 -6.93
C SER A 135 -0.24 -24.28 -7.15
N LYS A 136 -0.97 -23.93 -6.08
CA LYS A 136 -2.39 -23.57 -6.16
C LYS A 136 -2.64 -22.32 -7.00
N TYR A 137 -1.78 -21.31 -6.88
CA TYR A 137 -1.93 -20.02 -7.56
C TYR A 137 -0.90 -19.79 -8.67
N ASN A 138 -0.16 -20.84 -9.05
CA ASN A 138 0.87 -20.80 -10.08
C ASN A 138 1.88 -19.66 -9.86
N LEU A 139 2.37 -19.55 -8.61
CA LEU A 139 3.37 -18.55 -8.24
C LEU A 139 4.74 -18.99 -8.76
N SER A 140 5.54 -18.04 -9.22
CA SER A 140 6.94 -18.29 -9.58
C SER A 140 7.87 -17.37 -8.80
N LEU A 141 8.86 -17.96 -8.14
CA LEU A 141 9.87 -17.21 -7.38
C LEU A 141 10.78 -16.45 -8.34
N GLU A 142 11.12 -15.20 -8.02
CA GLU A 142 12.08 -14.41 -8.79
C GLU A 142 13.52 -14.89 -8.56
N PRO A 143 14.42 -14.78 -9.57
CA PRO A 143 15.77 -15.35 -9.50
C PRO A 143 16.69 -14.73 -8.43
N ASP A 144 16.33 -13.56 -7.88
CA ASP A 144 17.20 -12.77 -6.99
C ASP A 144 16.89 -13.03 -5.49
N TYR A 145 16.51 -14.27 -5.14
CA TYR A 145 16.25 -14.69 -3.76
C TYR A 145 17.50 -14.58 -2.88
N SER A 146 17.42 -13.76 -1.83
CA SER A 146 18.30 -13.86 -0.66
C SER A 146 17.52 -14.62 0.43
N GLY A 147 18.20 -15.27 1.38
CA GLY A 147 17.51 -16.01 2.46
C GLY A 147 16.50 -15.17 3.26
N ASP A 148 16.65 -13.84 3.20
CA ASP A 148 15.93 -12.88 4.02
C ASP A 148 14.82 -12.15 3.22
N ASP A 149 14.90 -12.13 1.88
CA ASP A 149 13.94 -11.48 0.98
C ASP A 149 13.52 -12.41 -0.16
N PHE A 150 12.22 -12.57 -0.38
CA PHE A 150 11.72 -13.20 -1.59
C PHE A 150 10.58 -12.43 -2.24
N THR A 151 10.53 -12.60 -3.56
CA THR A 151 9.45 -12.05 -4.37
C THR A 151 8.89 -13.15 -5.28
N TYR A 152 7.57 -13.34 -5.23
CA TYR A 152 6.83 -14.21 -6.15
C TYR A 152 6.08 -13.39 -7.19
N GLN A 153 6.10 -13.90 -8.41
CA GLN A 153 5.29 -13.42 -9.52
C GLN A 153 3.94 -14.13 -9.50
N ILE A 154 2.88 -13.36 -9.76
CA ILE A 154 1.50 -13.84 -9.89
C ILE A 154 0.79 -13.02 -10.96
N ALA A 155 -0.01 -13.68 -11.80
CA ALA A 155 -0.85 -13.03 -12.81
C ALA A 155 -2.10 -12.40 -12.17
N LEU A 156 -2.45 -11.17 -12.55
CA LEU A 156 -3.69 -10.52 -12.09
C LEU A 156 -4.91 -10.97 -12.88
N ASN A 157 -4.73 -11.48 -14.09
CA ASN A 157 -5.79 -12.00 -14.94
C ASN A 157 -5.22 -12.90 -16.04
N SER A 158 -6.11 -13.50 -16.85
CA SER A 158 -5.73 -14.44 -17.92
C SER A 158 -4.88 -13.84 -19.05
N THR A 159 -4.87 -12.51 -19.19
CA THR A 159 -4.09 -11.80 -20.21
C THR A 159 -2.76 -11.25 -19.67
N ASP A 160 -2.52 -11.44 -18.38
CA ASP A 160 -1.35 -10.88 -17.70
C ASP A 160 -0.11 -11.72 -17.97
N THR A 161 0.84 -11.14 -18.69
CA THR A 161 2.11 -11.79 -19.09
C THR A 161 3.30 -11.32 -18.25
N LEU A 162 3.06 -10.65 -17.12
CA LEU A 162 4.13 -9.96 -16.39
C LEU A 162 5.22 -10.90 -15.86
N LYS A 163 6.43 -10.33 -15.86
CA LYS A 163 7.70 -10.93 -15.41
C LYS A 163 8.25 -10.24 -14.15
N THR A 164 7.39 -9.57 -13.38
CA THR A 164 7.79 -8.86 -12.16
C THR A 164 7.00 -9.38 -10.98
N GLY A 165 7.68 -9.45 -9.84
CA GLY A 165 7.13 -9.92 -8.59
C GLY A 165 6.05 -8.99 -8.05
N ARG A 166 5.03 -9.59 -7.43
CA ARG A 166 3.85 -8.91 -6.89
C ARG A 166 3.47 -9.37 -5.49
N ILE A 167 4.12 -10.42 -5.00
CA ILE A 167 4.08 -10.83 -3.61
C ILE A 167 5.51 -10.73 -3.12
N ALA A 168 5.81 -9.76 -2.28
CA ALA A 168 7.13 -9.61 -1.66
C ALA A 168 7.00 -9.91 -0.17
N VAL A 169 7.99 -10.60 0.38
CA VAL A 169 8.10 -10.79 1.81
C VAL A 169 9.55 -10.63 2.23
N ASN A 170 9.75 -9.79 3.24
CA ASN A 170 11.04 -9.35 3.71
C ASN A 170 11.14 -9.60 5.22
N VAL A 171 12.20 -10.28 5.66
CA VAL A 171 12.50 -10.53 7.07
C VAL A 171 13.64 -9.63 7.50
N PHE A 172 13.40 -8.90 8.60
CA PHE A 172 14.36 -7.96 9.12
C PHE A 172 14.96 -8.43 10.44
N SER A 173 16.05 -7.78 10.85
CA SER A 173 16.75 -8.03 12.11
C SER A 173 15.85 -7.79 13.31
N ASP A 174 15.00 -6.77 13.19
CA ASP A 174 14.15 -6.25 14.24
C ASP A 174 12.83 -5.71 13.68
N ILE A 175 11.91 -5.45 14.59
CA ILE A 175 10.54 -4.99 14.28
C ILE A 175 10.55 -3.56 13.74
N ALA A 176 11.47 -2.73 14.22
CA ALA A 176 11.50 -1.33 13.86
C ALA A 176 11.96 -1.11 12.43
N GLU A 177 12.91 -1.91 11.97
CA GLU A 177 13.38 -1.95 10.59
C GLU A 177 12.26 -2.43 9.64
N ALA A 178 11.49 -3.45 10.02
CA ALA A 178 10.34 -3.92 9.24
C ALA A 178 9.26 -2.85 9.09
N GLN A 179 8.88 -2.21 10.20
CA GLN A 179 7.88 -1.14 10.20
C GLN A 179 8.38 0.12 9.46
N SER A 180 9.67 0.47 9.59
CA SER A 180 10.29 1.57 8.83
C SER A 180 10.31 1.27 7.32
N SER A 181 10.55 0.01 6.95
CA SER A 181 10.51 -0.44 5.56
C SER A 181 9.08 -0.38 4.99
N LEU A 182 8.07 -0.70 5.79
CA LEU A 182 6.67 -0.51 5.40
C LEU A 182 6.38 0.97 5.14
N VAL A 183 6.82 1.88 6.01
CA VAL A 183 6.68 3.33 5.77
C VAL A 183 7.36 3.73 4.46
N GLY A 184 8.61 3.33 4.26
CA GLY A 184 9.35 3.61 3.03
C GLY A 184 8.66 3.08 1.77
N TYR A 185 8.09 1.88 1.83
CA TYR A 185 7.29 1.31 0.75
C TYR A 185 6.06 2.18 0.46
N ILE A 186 5.27 2.51 1.48
CA ILE A 186 4.04 3.31 1.33
C ILE A 186 4.35 4.71 0.80
N GLU A 187 5.41 5.36 1.29
CA GLU A 187 5.86 6.67 0.81
C GLU A 187 6.41 6.62 -0.62
N GLY A 188 6.94 5.47 -1.05
CA GLY A 188 7.41 5.23 -2.41
C GLY A 188 6.31 5.00 -3.44
N LEU A 189 5.07 4.75 -3.01
CA LEU A 189 3.95 4.54 -3.92
C LEU A 189 3.49 5.85 -4.57
N THR A 190 3.23 5.80 -5.88
CA THR A 190 2.60 6.91 -6.60
C THR A 190 1.18 7.19 -6.11
N THR A 191 0.47 6.14 -5.70
CA THR A 191 -0.83 6.20 -5.05
C THR A 191 -0.72 5.56 -3.66
N PRO A 192 -0.87 6.32 -2.56
CA PRO A 192 -0.77 5.78 -1.21
C PRO A 192 -1.81 4.69 -0.95
N LEU A 193 -1.48 3.70 -0.11
CA LEU A 193 -2.47 2.76 0.40
C LEU A 193 -3.08 3.32 1.70
N PRO A 194 -4.41 3.27 1.89
CA PRO A 194 -5.03 3.74 3.11
C PRO A 194 -4.77 2.76 4.27
N LEU A 195 -4.64 3.28 5.49
CA LEU A 195 -4.51 2.46 6.70
C LEU A 195 -5.78 1.64 6.90
N LEU A 196 -5.62 0.33 7.10
CA LEU A 196 -6.72 -0.58 7.38
C LEU A 196 -7.01 -0.59 8.88
N SER A 197 -8.28 -0.42 9.24
CA SER A 197 -8.71 -0.66 10.62
C SER A 197 -8.79 -2.17 10.88
N VAL A 198 -8.45 -2.57 12.12
CA VAL A 198 -8.43 -3.97 12.61
C VAL A 198 -9.75 -4.72 12.36
N GLN A 199 -10.83 -4.01 12.07
CA GLN A 199 -12.17 -4.57 11.86
C GLN A 199 -12.41 -5.12 10.44
N HIS A 200 -11.65 -4.70 9.43
CA HIS A 200 -11.97 -5.00 8.02
C HIS A 200 -11.07 -6.06 7.39
N ILE A 201 -9.78 -6.03 7.71
CA ILE A 201 -8.79 -7.06 7.30
C ILE A 201 -7.84 -7.22 8.50
N LYS A 202 -7.80 -8.43 9.08
CA LYS A 202 -6.83 -8.78 10.13
C LYS A 202 -5.53 -9.23 9.46
N ALA A 203 -4.84 -8.29 8.81
CA ALA A 203 -3.52 -8.53 8.25
C ALA A 203 -2.48 -7.85 9.15
N GLY A 204 -1.49 -8.61 9.60
CA GLY A 204 -0.40 -8.12 10.42
C GLY A 204 -0.83 -7.43 11.72
N ASP A 205 0.11 -6.66 12.27
CA ASP A 205 -0.10 -5.73 13.38
C ASP A 205 -0.51 -4.35 12.84
N VAL A 206 0.11 -3.93 11.73
CA VAL A 206 -0.20 -2.71 10.99
C VAL A 206 -0.35 -3.03 9.51
N ALA A 207 -1.45 -2.61 8.90
CA ALA A 207 -1.74 -2.89 7.50
C ALA A 207 -2.28 -1.68 6.76
N PHE A 208 -1.89 -1.57 5.49
CA PHE A 208 -2.37 -0.60 4.52
C PHE A 208 -2.87 -1.35 3.30
N GLY A 209 -4.01 -0.97 2.75
CA GLY A 209 -4.48 -1.65 1.57
C GLY A 209 -5.78 -1.14 1.02
N LYS A 210 -6.07 -1.52 -0.22
CA LYS A 210 -7.33 -1.25 -0.89
C LYS A 210 -7.62 -2.33 -1.91
N VAL A 211 -8.90 -2.50 -2.23
CA VAL A 211 -9.33 -3.28 -3.39
C VAL A 211 -9.77 -2.31 -4.47
N SER A 212 -9.23 -2.45 -5.68
CA SER A 212 -9.60 -1.65 -6.83
C SER A 212 -9.63 -2.56 -8.06
N ASP A 213 -10.73 -2.52 -8.81
CA ASP A 213 -10.92 -3.34 -10.02
C ASP A 213 -10.67 -4.84 -9.82
N GLY A 214 -11.10 -5.36 -8.65
CA GLY A 214 -10.92 -6.77 -8.28
C GLY A 214 -9.49 -7.14 -7.88
N ILE A 215 -8.57 -6.19 -7.81
CA ILE A 215 -7.18 -6.39 -7.36
C ILE A 215 -7.02 -5.87 -5.93
N LEU A 216 -6.54 -6.73 -5.05
CA LEU A 216 -6.09 -6.36 -3.71
C LEU A 216 -4.66 -5.81 -3.83
N ASN A 217 -4.47 -4.60 -3.34
CA ASN A 217 -3.16 -4.03 -3.05
C ASN A 217 -3.06 -3.93 -1.53
N LEU A 218 -2.14 -4.66 -0.93
CA LEU A 218 -2.03 -4.82 0.50
C LEU A 218 -0.55 -4.80 0.89
N ALA A 219 -0.21 -4.04 1.92
CA ALA A 219 1.11 -4.02 2.52
C ALA A 219 0.96 -3.96 4.04
N TRP A 220 1.67 -4.81 4.77
CA TRP A 220 1.56 -4.87 6.22
C TRP A 220 2.83 -5.38 6.86
N VAL A 221 2.92 -5.19 8.17
CA VAL A 221 3.98 -5.74 9.01
C VAL A 221 3.38 -6.55 10.14
N ARG A 222 4.00 -7.69 10.43
CA ARG A 222 3.82 -8.48 11.66
C ARG A 222 5.19 -8.79 12.22
N ASN A 223 5.41 -8.53 13.50
CA ASN A 223 6.73 -8.75 14.10
C ASN A 223 7.83 -8.09 13.23
N ASN A 224 8.89 -8.80 12.89
CA ASN A 224 10.00 -8.35 12.04
C ASN A 224 9.80 -8.67 10.54
N VAL A 225 8.56 -8.88 10.10
CA VAL A 225 8.27 -9.32 8.72
C VAL A 225 7.38 -8.30 8.03
N MET A 226 7.82 -7.81 6.88
CA MET A 226 7.00 -6.99 5.99
C MET A 226 6.49 -7.84 4.83
N VAL A 227 5.22 -7.69 4.51
CA VAL A 227 4.56 -8.39 3.42
C VAL A 227 3.90 -7.37 2.50
N VAL A 228 4.08 -7.55 1.19
CA VAL A 228 3.41 -6.79 0.14
C VAL A 228 2.72 -7.78 -0.80
N ILE A 229 1.45 -7.54 -1.10
CA ILE A 229 0.62 -8.38 -1.97
C ILE A 229 -0.13 -7.49 -2.97
N GLN A 230 0.08 -7.77 -4.24
CA GLN A 230 -0.73 -7.29 -5.35
C GLN A 230 -1.28 -8.48 -6.14
N ALA A 231 -2.55 -8.82 -5.94
CA ALA A 231 -3.13 -10.04 -6.49
C ALA A 231 -4.65 -9.88 -6.71
N PRO A 232 -5.30 -10.77 -7.51
CA PRO A 232 -6.76 -10.84 -7.54
C PRO A 232 -7.31 -10.98 -6.12
N SER A 233 -8.35 -10.23 -5.76
CA SER A 233 -8.71 -9.98 -4.35
C SER A 233 -8.88 -11.25 -3.52
N GLY A 234 -9.65 -12.23 -4.01
CA GLY A 234 -9.85 -13.51 -3.32
C GLY A 234 -8.58 -14.36 -3.22
N VAL A 235 -7.67 -14.25 -4.20
CA VAL A 235 -6.37 -14.92 -4.15
C VAL A 235 -5.44 -14.23 -3.15
N GLY A 236 -5.37 -12.89 -3.21
CA GLY A 236 -4.57 -12.08 -2.30
C GLY A 236 -4.96 -12.28 -0.83
N GLN A 237 -6.26 -12.31 -0.52
CA GLN A 237 -6.75 -12.60 0.84
C GLN A 237 -6.36 -14.00 1.33
N ALA A 238 -6.38 -15.00 0.45
CA ALA A 238 -5.99 -16.36 0.82
C ALA A 238 -4.48 -16.50 1.04
N ILE A 239 -3.67 -15.77 0.26
CA ILE A 239 -2.21 -15.71 0.41
C ILE A 239 -1.86 -14.99 1.71
N ASP A 240 -2.44 -13.81 1.94
CA ASP A 240 -2.32 -13.01 3.15
C ASP A 240 -2.53 -13.85 4.42
N LEU A 241 -3.71 -14.48 4.54
CA LEU A 241 -4.06 -15.30 5.69
C LEU A 241 -3.05 -16.43 5.95
N ALA A 242 -2.55 -17.07 4.89
CA ALA A 242 -1.63 -18.19 5.01
C ALA A 242 -0.21 -17.72 5.41
N ILE A 243 0.26 -16.58 4.91
CA ILE A 243 1.54 -15.98 5.32
C ILE A 243 1.45 -15.52 6.77
N ASP A 244 0.38 -14.83 7.14
CA ASP A 244 0.15 -14.33 8.51
C ASP A 244 0.16 -15.49 9.53
N GLN A 245 -0.53 -16.60 9.23
CA GLN A 245 -0.51 -17.81 10.05
C GLN A 245 0.90 -18.40 10.20
N LYS A 246 1.69 -18.42 9.11
CA LYS A 246 3.06 -18.93 9.16
C LYS A 246 3.94 -18.09 10.07
N ILE A 247 3.88 -16.77 9.97
CA ILE A 247 4.63 -15.86 10.84
C ILE A 247 4.22 -16.02 12.30
N GLN A 248 2.92 -16.11 12.59
CA GLN A 248 2.44 -16.32 13.96
C GLN A 248 2.97 -17.62 14.58
N SER A 249 3.01 -18.69 13.77
CA SER A 249 3.50 -20.01 14.20
C SER A 249 5.02 -20.15 14.23
N ALA A 250 5.75 -19.19 13.65
CA ALA A 250 7.20 -19.26 13.56
C ALA A 250 7.87 -19.15 14.93
N PRO A 251 9.02 -19.81 15.13
CA PRO A 251 9.78 -19.71 16.36
C PRO A 251 10.25 -18.27 16.62
N GLU A 252 10.42 -17.95 17.89
CA GLU A 252 11.01 -16.69 18.32
C GLU A 252 12.52 -16.74 18.12
N TRP A 253 13.09 -15.65 17.62
CA TRP A 253 14.53 -15.50 17.52
C TRP A 253 15.11 -15.24 18.91
N THR A 254 16.22 -15.92 19.20
CA THR A 254 16.99 -15.73 20.43
C THR A 254 18.44 -15.45 20.08
N GLU A 255 19.10 -14.65 20.91
CA GLU A 255 20.52 -14.34 20.77
C GLU A 255 21.36 -15.63 20.67
N GLY A 256 22.18 -15.72 19.62
CA GLY A 256 22.99 -16.90 19.31
C GLY A 256 22.44 -17.81 18.21
N LEU A 257 21.20 -17.60 17.75
CA LEU A 257 20.70 -18.20 16.51
C LEU A 257 21.24 -17.45 15.27
N SER A 258 21.12 -18.09 14.10
CA SER A 258 21.31 -17.42 12.82
C SER A 258 20.39 -16.22 12.65
N TYR A 259 20.73 -15.34 11.72
CA TYR A 259 19.91 -14.18 11.41
C TYR A 259 18.48 -14.61 11.03
N PRO A 260 17.44 -13.86 11.47
CA PRO A 260 16.06 -14.10 11.06
C PRO A 260 15.96 -14.22 9.55
N SER A 261 15.43 -15.35 9.08
CA SER A 261 15.37 -15.64 7.66
C SER A 261 14.17 -16.50 7.32
N TYR A 262 13.92 -16.63 6.02
CA TYR A 262 13.04 -17.66 5.51
C TYR A 262 13.76 -18.98 5.30
N VAL A 263 13.10 -20.06 5.67
CA VAL A 263 13.50 -21.39 5.23
C VAL A 263 12.92 -21.62 3.84
N GLY A 264 13.75 -21.34 2.82
CA GLY A 264 13.41 -21.60 1.44
C GLY A 264 13.22 -23.10 1.18
N PHE A 265 12.36 -23.44 0.21
CA PHE A 265 12.37 -24.76 -0.39
C PHE A 265 13.69 -24.90 -1.14
N ASN A 266 14.62 -25.70 -0.62
CA ASN A 266 15.61 -26.34 -1.48
C ASN A 266 14.81 -27.10 -2.55
N GLN A 267 14.92 -26.64 -3.81
CA GLN A 267 14.47 -27.43 -4.95
C GLN A 267 15.22 -28.76 -5.02
#